data_AF-A0A1E5V585-F1
#
_entry.id   AF-A0A1E5V585-F1
#
_cell.length_a   1.000
_cell.length_b   1.000
_cell.length_c   1.000
_cell.angle_alpha   90.00
_cell.angle_beta   90.00
_cell.angle_gamma   90.00
#
_symmetry.space_group_name_H-M   'P 1'
#
loop_
_entity.id
_entity.type
_entity.pdbx_description
1 polymer ?
#
loop_
_entity_poly.entity_id
_entity_poly.type
_entity_poly.pdbx_seq_one_letter_code
_entity_poly.pdbx_strand_id
1 'polypeptide(L)'
;MATKAILRPLVFALALTMLVALAHGSFYLARTNVFKHCMNAIKKDPPYKTPTRKCIDVVLKNNLVGICSILTEEDEQKISVARLVSLGRRFGQVFTAGARCGTYTIPELPGPPLP
;
A
#
# COMPACT_ATOMS: atom_id res chain seq x y z
N MET A 1 -10.62 -9.39 42.49
CA MET A 1 -11.40 -9.16 41.24
C MET A 1 -10.69 -8.26 40.22
N ALA A 2 -9.76 -7.38 40.62
CA ALA A 2 -9.02 -6.51 39.70
C ALA A 2 -8.04 -7.24 38.76
N THR A 3 -7.44 -8.37 39.17
CA THR A 3 -6.42 -9.10 38.37
C THR A 3 -6.99 -9.66 37.06
N LYS A 4 -8.21 -10.21 37.08
CA LYS A 4 -8.92 -10.67 35.87
C LYS A 4 -9.33 -9.50 34.97
N ALA A 5 -9.68 -8.36 35.57
CA ALA A 5 -10.10 -7.15 34.85
C ALA A 5 -8.94 -6.45 34.13
N ILE A 6 -7.70 -6.58 34.62
CA ILE A 6 -6.49 -6.01 34.01
C ILE A 6 -5.81 -7.02 33.07
N LEU A 7 -5.84 -8.32 33.39
CA LEU A 7 -5.24 -9.36 32.54
C LEU A 7 -5.94 -9.45 31.18
N ARG A 8 -7.27 -9.33 31.14
CA ARG A 8 -8.05 -9.40 29.91
C ARG A 8 -7.70 -8.30 28.89
N PRO A 9 -7.74 -7.00 29.20
CA PRO A 9 -7.34 -5.95 28.26
C PRO A 9 -5.86 -6.06 27.86
N LEU A 10 -5.00 -6.53 28.76
CA LEU A 10 -3.58 -6.70 28.47
C LEU A 10 -3.32 -7.82 27.44
N VAL A 11 -4.04 -8.94 27.56
CA VAL A 11 -4.01 -10.03 26.55
C VAL A 11 -4.54 -9.54 25.20
N PHE A 12 -5.61 -8.76 25.17
CA PHE A 12 -6.12 -8.18 23.92
C PHE A 12 -5.12 -7.21 23.28
N ALA A 13 -4.49 -6.34 24.07
CA ALA A 13 -3.48 -5.42 23.58
C ALA A 13 -2.29 -6.17 22.94
N LEU A 14 -1.80 -7.23 23.59
CA LEU A 14 -0.71 -8.07 23.05
C LEU A 14 -1.11 -8.80 21.77
N ALA A 15 -2.32 -9.34 21.69
CA ALA A 15 -2.81 -9.97 20.48
C ALA A 15 -2.89 -8.98 19.31
N LEU A 16 -3.38 -7.76 19.58
CA LEU A 16 -3.48 -6.69 18.59
C LEU A 16 -2.09 -6.23 18.10
N THR A 17 -1.11 -6.05 18.99
CA THR A 17 0.24 -5.65 18.57
C THR A 17 0.91 -6.71 17.70
N MET A 18 0.74 -7.99 18.02
CA MET A 18 1.24 -9.09 17.19
C MET A 18 0.59 -9.10 15.80
N LEU A 19 -0.73 -8.93 15.72
CA LEU A 19 -1.46 -8.83 14.45
C LEU A 19 -0.95 -7.67 13.58
N VAL A 20 -0.72 -6.50 14.18
CA VAL A 20 -0.18 -5.34 13.48
C VAL A 20 1.24 -5.61 12.97
N ALA A 21 2.10 -6.23 13.79
CA ALA A 21 3.46 -6.58 13.39
C ALA A 21 3.48 -7.59 12.21
N LEU A 22 2.61 -8.60 12.25
CA LEU A 22 2.43 -9.57 11.16
C LEU A 22 1.98 -8.88 9.87
N ALA A 23 1.00 -7.98 9.95
CA ALA A 23 0.52 -7.23 8.81
C ALA A 23 1.64 -6.36 8.20
N HIS A 24 2.40 -5.63 9.02
CA HIS A 24 3.54 -4.82 8.56
C HIS A 24 4.62 -5.67 7.88
N GLY A 25 4.94 -6.84 8.43
CA GLY A 25 5.88 -7.77 7.79
C GLY A 25 5.41 -8.22 6.41
N SER A 26 4.12 -8.54 6.27
CA SER A 26 3.52 -8.93 4.98
C SER A 26 3.57 -7.78 3.96
N PHE A 27 3.28 -6.55 4.39
CA PHE A 27 3.34 -5.38 3.52
C PHE A 27 4.77 -5.02 3.13
N TYR A 28 5.75 -5.22 4.01
CA TYR A 28 7.16 -4.98 3.70
C TYR A 28 7.66 -5.92 2.59
N LEU A 29 7.27 -7.19 2.65
CA LEU A 29 7.55 -8.15 1.58
C LEU A 29 6.84 -7.74 0.27
N ALA A 30 5.57 -7.34 0.36
CA ALA A 30 4.80 -6.87 -0.79
C ALA A 30 5.45 -5.64 -1.45
N ARG A 31 5.82 -4.63 -0.65
CA ARG A 31 6.57 -3.43 -1.09
C ARG A 31 7.85 -3.81 -1.81
N THR A 32 8.66 -4.68 -1.19
CA THR A 32 9.93 -5.13 -1.77
C THR A 32 9.72 -5.81 -3.12
N ASN A 33 8.73 -6.70 -3.23
CA ASN A 33 8.40 -7.41 -4.47
C ASN A 33 7.87 -6.46 -5.56
N VAL A 34 6.98 -5.53 -5.20
CA VAL A 34 6.46 -4.51 -6.12
C VAL A 34 7.59 -3.62 -6.59
N PHE A 35 8.47 -3.14 -5.72
CA PHE A 35 9.58 -2.26 -6.11
C PHE A 35 10.55 -3.00 -7.03
N LYS A 36 10.88 -4.25 -6.71
CA LYS A 36 11.77 -5.08 -7.53
C LYS A 36 11.24 -5.31 -8.95
N HIS A 37 9.93 -5.52 -9.11
CA HIS A 37 9.36 -5.96 -10.39
C HIS A 37 8.64 -4.87 -11.17
N CYS A 38 8.14 -3.84 -10.48
CA CYS A 38 7.34 -2.76 -11.06
C CYS A 38 8.06 -1.41 -11.10
N MET A 39 9.34 -1.30 -10.70
CA MET A 39 10.06 -0.01 -10.65
C MET A 39 9.91 0.82 -11.93
N ASN A 40 9.98 0.19 -13.11
CA ASN A 40 9.85 0.91 -14.38
C ASN A 40 8.47 1.55 -14.61
N ALA A 41 7.42 1.02 -13.97
CA ALA A 41 6.07 1.56 -14.03
C ALA A 41 5.80 2.60 -12.92
N ILE A 42 6.53 2.55 -11.79
CA ILE A 42 6.21 3.37 -10.61
C ILE A 42 7.28 4.41 -10.26
N LYS A 43 8.51 4.35 -10.79
CA LYS A 43 9.55 5.36 -10.55
C LYS A 43 9.11 6.76 -10.98
N LYS A 44 9.68 7.82 -10.40
CA LYS A 44 9.39 9.21 -10.82
C LYS A 44 9.86 9.47 -12.25
N ASP A 45 11.12 9.13 -12.52
CA ASP A 45 11.80 9.39 -13.78
C ASP A 45 12.52 8.13 -14.27
N PRO A 46 12.69 7.92 -15.59
CA PRO A 46 12.02 8.55 -16.74
C PRO A 46 10.48 8.39 -16.78
N PRO A 47 9.80 8.87 -17.84
CA PRO A 47 8.36 8.68 -18.03
C PRO A 47 7.88 7.24 -17.83
N TYR A 48 6.59 7.12 -17.51
CA TYR A 48 5.92 5.86 -17.28
C TYR A 48 6.20 4.86 -18.40
N LYS A 49 6.59 3.63 -18.01
CA LYS A 49 6.67 2.50 -18.92
C LYS A 49 5.58 1.50 -18.59
N THR A 50 5.00 0.89 -19.62
CA THR A 50 4.03 -0.20 -19.48
C THR A 50 4.60 -1.31 -18.59
N PRO A 51 3.83 -1.82 -17.60
CA PRO A 51 4.30 -2.87 -16.71
C PRO A 51 4.59 -4.15 -17.47
N THR A 52 5.65 -4.85 -17.09
CA THR A 52 5.96 -6.18 -17.62
C THR A 52 4.95 -7.21 -17.10
N ARG A 53 4.83 -8.36 -17.77
CA ARG A 53 3.99 -9.48 -17.28
C ARG A 53 4.31 -9.85 -15.82
N LYS A 54 5.59 -9.88 -15.47
CA LYS A 54 6.05 -10.15 -14.10
C LYS A 54 5.58 -9.10 -13.10
N CYS A 55 5.59 -7.82 -13.47
CA CYS A 55 5.02 -6.77 -12.63
C CYS A 55 3.51 -6.97 -12.44
N ILE A 56 2.78 -7.29 -13.51
CA ILE A 56 1.34 -7.54 -13.46
C ILE A 56 1.03 -8.69 -12.50
N ASP A 57 1.73 -9.82 -12.63
CA ASP A 57 1.56 -10.98 -11.74
C ASP A 57 1.81 -10.61 -10.26
N VAL A 58 2.77 -9.72 -10.00
CA VAL A 58 3.05 -9.21 -8.65
C VAL A 58 1.92 -8.32 -8.16
N VAL A 59 1.42 -7.39 -8.98
CA VAL A 59 0.31 -6.50 -8.61
C VAL A 59 -0.95 -7.30 -8.30
N LEU A 60 -1.26 -8.35 -9.08
CA LEU A 60 -2.43 -9.20 -8.84
C LEU A 60 -2.33 -10.02 -7.54
N LYS A 61 -1.12 -10.31 -7.07
CA LYS A 61 -0.87 -11.13 -5.87
C LYS A 61 -0.63 -10.32 -4.59
N ASN A 62 -0.43 -9.00 -4.70
CA ASN A 62 -0.04 -8.17 -3.57
C ASN A 62 -1.04 -7.02 -3.35
N ASN A 63 -1.31 -6.71 -2.09
CA ASN A 63 -2.15 -5.58 -1.72
C ASN A 63 -1.33 -4.27 -1.78
N LEU A 64 -1.47 -3.51 -2.87
CA LEU A 64 -0.79 -2.22 -3.02
C LEU A 64 -1.38 -1.14 -2.11
N VAL A 65 -2.64 -1.27 -1.70
CA VAL A 65 -3.26 -0.38 -0.70
C VAL A 65 -2.57 -0.55 0.65
N GLY A 66 -2.21 -1.78 1.02
CA GLY A 66 -1.46 -2.05 2.26
C GLY A 66 -0.04 -1.46 2.26
N ILE A 67 0.60 -1.37 1.08
CA ILE A 67 1.93 -0.76 0.95
C ILE A 67 1.91 0.71 1.38
N CYS A 68 0.79 1.42 1.17
CA CYS A 68 0.63 2.82 1.53
C CYS A 68 0.92 3.15 3.00
N SER A 69 0.68 2.23 3.93
CA SER A 69 0.90 2.47 5.36
C SER A 69 2.36 2.32 5.79
N ILE A 70 3.22 1.78 4.92
CA ILE A 70 4.63 1.48 5.21
C ILE A 70 5.60 2.17 4.23
N LEU A 71 5.11 3.08 3.38
CA LEU A 71 5.96 3.92 2.54
C LEU A 71 6.73 4.90 3.41
N THR A 72 8.03 4.99 3.17
CA THR A 72 8.90 5.96 3.83
C THR A 72 9.20 7.13 2.91
N GLU A 73 9.71 8.24 3.44
CA GLU A 73 10.11 9.39 2.63
C GLU A 73 11.17 9.00 1.57
N GLU A 74 12.08 8.08 1.90
CA GLU A 74 13.08 7.58 0.95
C GLU A 74 12.45 6.76 -0.20
N ASP A 75 11.32 6.09 0.04
CA ASP A 75 10.56 5.46 -1.05
C ASP A 75 9.97 6.50 -1.95
N GLU A 76 9.35 7.51 -1.36
CA GLU A 76 8.67 8.58 -2.09
C GLU A 76 9.65 9.45 -2.86
N GLN A 77 10.94 9.46 -2.49
CA GLN A 77 11.99 10.03 -3.32
C GLN A 77 12.27 9.21 -4.59
N LYS A 78 12.11 7.89 -4.55
CA LYS A 78 12.42 6.97 -5.66
C LYS A 78 11.22 6.72 -6.58
N ILE A 79 10.02 6.65 -6.01
CA ILE A 79 8.78 6.32 -6.72
C ILE A 79 7.80 7.48 -6.78
N SER A 80 6.97 7.48 -7.80
CA SER A 80 5.75 8.27 -7.86
C SER A 80 4.62 7.48 -7.21
N VAL A 81 4.19 7.91 -6.02
CA VAL A 81 3.05 7.29 -5.32
C VAL A 81 1.78 7.35 -6.18
N ALA A 82 1.59 8.43 -6.94
CA ALA A 82 0.50 8.55 -7.91
C ALA A 82 0.53 7.43 -8.98
N ARG A 83 1.71 7.05 -9.48
CA ARG A 83 1.86 5.92 -10.41
C ARG A 83 1.59 4.58 -9.73
N LEU A 84 2.00 4.38 -8.48
CA LEU A 84 1.67 3.19 -7.69
C LEU A 84 0.15 3.03 -7.53
N VAL A 85 -0.53 4.10 -7.12
CA VAL A 85 -2.01 4.15 -6.99
C VAL A 85 -2.68 3.86 -8.32
N SER A 86 -2.23 4.51 -9.40
CA SER A 86 -2.77 4.32 -10.74
C SER A 86 -2.58 2.88 -11.25
N LEU A 87 -1.43 2.27 -10.95
CA LEU A 87 -1.14 0.89 -11.27
C LEU A 87 -2.11 -0.05 -10.53
N GLY A 88 -2.29 0.12 -9.22
CA GLY A 88 -3.22 -0.69 -8.45
C GLY A 88 -4.67 -0.56 -8.93
N ARG A 89 -5.13 0.68 -9.18
CA ARG A 89 -6.48 0.96 -9.72
C ARG A 89 -6.71 0.27 -11.07
N ARG A 90 -5.72 0.29 -11.97
CA ARG A 90 -5.79 -0.40 -13.27
C ARG A 90 -6.05 -1.90 -13.13
N PHE A 91 -5.60 -2.51 -12.03
CA PHE A 91 -5.80 -3.93 -11.75
C PHE A 91 -6.87 -4.18 -10.66
N GLY A 92 -7.82 -3.25 -10.51
CA GLY A 92 -9.03 -3.44 -9.70
C GLY A 92 -8.87 -3.19 -8.20
N GLN A 93 -7.72 -2.70 -7.74
CA GLN A 93 -7.54 -2.37 -6.33
C GLN A 93 -8.19 -1.02 -6.00
N VAL A 94 -8.91 -0.97 -4.86
CA VAL A 94 -9.66 0.21 -4.43
C VAL A 94 -8.80 1.10 -3.53
N PHE A 95 -8.54 2.33 -3.99
CA PHE A 95 -7.85 3.37 -3.23
C PHE A 95 -8.83 4.47 -2.87
N THR A 96 -9.17 4.58 -1.59
CA THR A 96 -10.12 5.56 -1.05
C THR A 96 -9.63 6.99 -1.31
N ALA A 97 -10.47 7.82 -1.92
CA ALA A 97 -10.18 9.23 -2.13
C ALA A 97 -10.03 9.97 -0.79
N GLY A 98 -9.11 10.93 -0.72
CA GLY A 98 -8.79 11.67 0.49
C GLY A 98 -7.95 10.89 1.51
N ALA A 99 -7.82 9.57 1.39
CA ALA A 99 -6.92 8.79 2.23
C ALA A 99 -5.45 9.04 1.88
N ARG A 100 -4.57 8.84 2.88
CA ARG A 100 -3.12 8.97 2.70
C ARG A 100 -2.50 7.68 2.18
N CYS A 101 -1.57 7.83 1.25
CA CYS A 101 -0.64 6.79 0.83
C CYS A 101 0.79 7.31 1.03
N GLY A 102 1.41 6.96 2.15
CA GLY A 102 2.56 7.70 2.66
C GLY A 102 2.20 9.19 2.88
N THR A 103 2.95 10.10 2.29
CA THR A 103 2.65 11.54 2.33
C THR A 103 1.67 12.01 1.24
N TYR A 104 1.40 11.18 0.24
CA TYR A 104 0.52 11.49 -0.88
C TYR A 104 -0.96 11.33 -0.51
N THR A 105 -1.76 12.37 -0.74
CA THR A 105 -3.23 12.29 -0.64
C THR A 105 -3.81 11.76 -1.93
N ILE A 106 -4.60 10.69 -1.84
CA ILE A 106 -5.22 10.06 -3.00
C ILE A 106 -6.30 10.99 -3.59
N PRO A 107 -6.20 11.39 -4.86
CA PRO A 107 -7.22 12.22 -5.49
C PRO A 107 -8.48 11.41 -5.74
N GLU A 108 -9.61 12.11 -5.76
CA GLU A 108 -10.85 11.60 -6.32
C GLU A 108 -10.59 11.16 -7.77
N LEU A 109 -11.14 10.00 -8.13
CA LEU A 109 -11.18 9.63 -9.54
C LEU A 109 -12.05 10.67 -10.26
N PRO A 110 -11.68 11.11 -11.47
CA PRO A 110 -12.60 11.88 -12.29
C PRO A 110 -13.88 11.04 -12.41
N GLY A 111 -14.98 11.57 -11.87
CA GLY A 111 -16.28 10.92 -11.97
C GLY A 111 -16.63 10.71 -13.44
N PRO A 112 -17.60 9.81 -13.75
CA PRO A 112 -18.20 9.78 -15.07
C PRO A 112 -18.60 11.23 -15.45
N PRO A 113 -18.35 11.69 -16.68
CA PRO A 113 -18.90 12.96 -17.13
C PRO A 113 -20.40 12.96 -16.84
N LEU A 114 -20.88 13.99 -16.13
CA LEU A 114 -22.30 14.17 -15.87
C LEU A 114 -23.02 14.26 -17.24
N PRO A 115 -24.19 13.60 -17.40
CA PRO A 115 -24.94 13.58 -18.66
C PRO A 115 -25.40 14.98 -19.09
#